data_AF-A0A7X7SKE8-F1
#
_entry.id   AF-A0A7X7SKE8-F1
#
_cell.length_a   1.000
_cell.length_b   1.000
_cell.length_c   1.000
_cell.angle_alpha   90.00
_cell.angle_beta   90.00
_cell.angle_gamma   90.00
#
_symmetry.space_group_name_H-M   'P 1'
#
loop_
_entity.id
_entity.type
_entity.pdbx_description
1 polymer ?
#
loop_
_entity_poly.entity_id
_entity_poly.type
_entity_poly.pdbx_seq_one_letter_code
_entity_poly.pdbx_strand_id
1 'polypeptide(L)' 'IMVPDADRIVDAQRTLAFARSLPPDDVTVRVYPGHYHELLNEPDRAATIRELRDWLIARV' A
#
# COMPACT_ATOMS: atom_id res chain seq x y z
N ILE A 1 5.18 0.08 0.88
CA ILE A 1 4.13 1.04 1.29
C ILE A 1 2.89 0.78 0.47
N MET A 2 1.75 0.53 1.13
CA MET A 2 0.45 0.30 0.50
C MET A 2 -0.39 1.56 0.69
N VAL A 3 -0.90 2.14 -0.39
CA VAL A 3 -1.56 3.44 -0.41
C VAL A 3 -3.00 3.28 -0.92
N PRO A 4 -4.01 3.34 -0.04
CA PRO A 4 -5.40 3.51 -0.48
C PRO A 4 -5.59 4.92 -1.04
N ASP A 5 -6.03 5.06 -2.29
CA ASP A 5 -6.12 6.39 -2.93
C ASP A 5 -7.39 7.16 -2.57
N ALA A 6 -8.43 6.48 -2.08
CA ALA A 6 -9.68 7.05 -1.61
C ALA A 6 -9.73 7.16 -0.07
N ASP A 7 -8.57 7.02 0.60
CA ASP A 7 -8.45 7.21 2.04
C ASP A 7 -8.91 8.62 2.45
N ARG A 8 -9.80 8.67 3.45
CA ARG A 8 -10.36 9.90 4.01
C ARG A 8 -9.84 10.20 5.42
N ILE A 9 -8.96 9.35 5.95
CA ILE A 9 -8.34 9.46 7.27
C ILE A 9 -6.88 9.89 7.10
N VAL A 10 -6.15 9.26 6.18
CA VAL A 10 -4.75 9.60 5.89
C VAL A 10 -4.64 10.11 4.45
N ASP A 11 -3.94 11.23 4.26
CA ASP A 11 -3.71 11.82 2.94
C ASP A 11 -2.78 10.94 2.08
N ALA A 12 -3.34 10.34 1.02
CA ALA A 12 -2.62 9.48 0.10
C ALA A 12 -1.44 10.19 -0.60
N GLN A 13 -1.57 11.48 -0.93
CA GLN A 13 -0.51 12.24 -1.60
C GLN A 13 0.68 12.50 -0.68
N ARG A 14 0.43 12.74 0.61
CA ARG A 14 1.49 12.85 1.62
C ARG A 14 2.23 11.52 1.80
N THR A 15 1.51 10.40 1.84
CA THR A 15 2.13 9.06 1.89
C THR A 15 2.99 8.79 0.66
N LEU A 16 2.52 9.16 -0.54
CA LEU A 16 3.31 9.05 -1.77
C LEU A 16 4.53 9.98 -1.78
N ALA A 17 4.42 11.19 -1.22
CA ALA A 17 5.55 12.11 -1.09
C ALA A 17 6.63 11.55 -0.15
N PHE A 18 6.22 10.97 0.99
CA PHE A 18 7.13 10.26 1.88
C PHE A 18 7.81 9.08 1.19
N ALA A 19 7.06 8.27 0.44
CA ALA A 19 7.63 7.14 -0.28
C ALA A 19 8.70 7.57 -1.30
N ARG A 20 8.50 8.70 -1.98
CA ARG A 20 9.47 9.28 -2.92
C ARG A 20 10.74 9.83 -2.26
N SER A 21 10.75 10.07 -0.94
CA SER A 21 11.94 10.54 -0.24
C SER A 21 12.85 9.39 0.25
N LEU A 22 12.43 8.14 0.09
CA LEU A 22 13.21 6.95 0.48
C LEU A 22 14.12 6.49 -0.67
N PRO A 23 15.21 5.75 -0.38
CA PRO A 23 16.01 5.10 -1.41
C PRO A 23 15.13 4.16 -2.27
N PRO A 24 15.19 4.25 -3.61
CA PRO A 24 14.26 3.54 -4.48
C PRO A 24 14.38 2.01 -4.39
N ASP A 25 15.57 1.49 -4.07
CA ASP A 25 15.81 0.05 -3.97
C ASP A 25 15.31 -0.55 -2.63
N ASP A 26 15.05 0.29 -1.63
CA ASP A 26 14.58 -0.11 -0.30
C ASP A 26 13.05 -0.05 -0.16
N VAL A 27 12.35 0.55 -1.13
CA VAL A 27 10.90 0.78 -1.05
C VAL A 27 10.15 0.23 -2.27
N THR A 28 9.12 -0.57 -2.01
CA THR A 28 8.08 -0.89 -2.99
C THR A 28 6.82 -0.10 -2.67
N VAL A 29 6.24 0.60 -3.64
CA VAL A 29 4.99 1.36 -3.46
C VAL A 29 3.88 0.73 -4.30
N ARG A 30 2.72 0.50 -3.66
CA ARG A 30 1.51 0.02 -4.31
C ARG A 30 0.35 0.94 -4.00
N VAL A 31 -0.33 1.42 -5.05
CA VAL A 31 -1.56 2.23 -4.92
C VAL A 31 -2.76 1.33 -5.18
N TYR A 32 -3.81 1.49 -4.38
CA TYR A 32 -5.05 0.71 -4.42
C TYR A 32 -6.22 1.63 -4.78
N PRO A 33 -6.63 1.68 -6.06
CA PRO A 33 -7.68 2.58 -6.52
C PRO A 33 -9.04 2.29 -5.90
N GLY A 34 -9.72 3.34 -5.45
CA GLY A 34 -11.05 3.28 -4.83
C GLY A 34 -11.07 2.69 -3.41
N HIS A 35 -9.94 2.25 -2.87
CA HIS A 35 -9.87 1.67 -1.53
C HIS A 35 -9.77 2.76 -0.46
N TYR A 36 -10.41 2.52 0.68
CA TYR A 36 -10.37 3.34 1.87
C TYR A 36 -9.25 2.89 2.83
N HIS A 37 -9.23 3.50 4.01
CA HIS A 37 -8.14 3.41 4.97
C HIS A 37 -7.71 1.97 5.33
N GLU A 38 -8.67 1.08 5.57
CA GLU A 38 -8.40 -0.24 6.12
C GLU A 38 -8.24 -1.30 5.02
N LEU A 39 -7.17 -1.23 4.23
CA LEU A 39 -6.89 -2.16 3.10
C LEU A 39 -7.01 -3.65 3.45
N LEU A 40 -6.70 -4.04 4.69
CA LEU A 40 -6.80 -5.43 5.16
C LEU A 40 -8.23 -5.85 5.55
N ASN A 41 -9.16 -4.90 5.60
CA ASN A 41 -10.58 -5.09 5.91
C ASN A 41 -11.51 -4.74 4.72
N GLU A 42 -10.95 -4.27 3.60
CA GLU A 42 -11.71 -4.03 2.36
C GLU A 42 -12.49 -5.29 1.90
N PRO A 43 -13.59 -5.13 1.16
CA PRO A 43 -14.38 -6.26 0.66
C PRO A 43 -13.55 -7.30 -0.12
N ASP A 44 -12.53 -6.85 -0.84
CA ASP A 44 -11.62 -7.67 -1.64
C ASP A 44 -10.26 -7.92 -0.96
N ARG A 45 -10.17 -7.74 0.37
CA ARG A 45 -8.94 -7.90 1.20
C ARG A 45 -8.08 -9.11 0.89
N ALA A 46 -8.68 -10.20 0.39
CA ALA A 46 -7.94 -11.41 0.03
C ALA A 46 -6.89 -11.14 -1.06
N ALA A 47 -7.15 -10.21 -1.99
CA ALA A 47 -6.16 -9.79 -2.98
C ALA A 47 -4.99 -9.04 -2.33
N THR A 48 -5.30 -8.06 -1.49
CA THR A 48 -4.35 -7.28 -0.70
C THR A 48 -3.44 -8.17 0.17
N ILE A 49 -4.02 -9.15 0.89
CA ILE A 49 -3.29 -10.08 1.74
C ILE A 49 -2.35 -10.98 0.92
N ARG A 50 -2.80 -11.47 -0.25
CA ARG A 50 -1.95 -12.26 -1.14
C ARG A 50 -0.76 -11.45 -1.63
N GLU A 51 -0.98 -10.21 -2.07
CA GLU A 51 0.10 -9.35 -2.55
C GLU A 51 1.12 -9.06 -1.44
N LEU A 52 0.66 -8.74 -0.22
CA LEU A 52 1.54 -8.55 0.93
C LEU A 52 2.35 -9.82 1.25
N ARG A 53 1.70 -10.99 1.25
CA ARG A 53 2.36 -12.28 1.49
C ARG A 53 3.45 -12.54 0.44
N ASP A 54 3.14 -12.34 -0.83
CA ASP A 54 4.07 -12.63 -1.93
C ASP A 54 5.27 -11.68 -1.88
N TRP A 55 5.05 -10.41 -1.50
CA TRP A 55 6.13 -9.44 -1.28
C TRP A 55 7.08 -9.86 -0.16
N LEU A 56 6.53 -10.42 0.94
CA LEU A 56 7.31 -10.93 2.08
C LEU A 56 8.12 -12.18 1.67
N ILE A 57 7.49 -13.16 1.03
CA ILE A 57 8.16 -14.41 0.61
C ILE A 57 9.35 -14.15 -0.31
N ALA A 58 9.25 -13.16 -1.20
CA ALA A 58 10.35 -12.81 -2.12
C ALA A 58 11.61 -12.23 -1.43
N ARG A 59 11.58 -12.01 -0.10
CA ARG A 59 12.64 -11.37 0.69
C ARG A 59 13.09 -12.19 1.89
N VAL A 60 12.58 -13.41 2.02
CA VAL A 60 13.00 -14.39 3.04
C VAL A 60 13.98 -15.38 2.43
#